data_AF-A0A536XVN0-F1
#
_entry.id   AF-A0A536XVN0-F1
#
_cell.length_a   1.000
_cell.length_b   1.000
_cell.length_c   1.000
_cell.angle_alpha   90.00
_cell.angle_beta   90.00
_cell.angle_gamma   90.00
#
_symmetry.space_group_name_H-M   'P 1'
#
loop_
_entity.id
_entity.type
_entity.pdbx_description
1 polymer ?
#
loop_
_entity_poly.entity_id
_entity_poly.type
_entity_poly.pdbx_seq_one_letter_code
_entity_poly.pdbx_strand_id
1 'polypeptide(L)'
;MPKAPLRLSLFALAAFLAGCANFSAVTSGMPAQQVQAKLGAPETVRKNADGSEVWEYPGGPLGKQTYMVTLGSDRAVREVRQVLNDEYFSRVRAGMSRDEVRRLLGRPGEIMVFGARDEEVWSWRYQQENAMFFHVLFDRSAGTVRTTLRLEEILMLDQNM
;
A
#
# COMPACT_ATOMS: atom_id res chain seq x y z
N MET A 1 58.04 1.54 19.04
CA MET A 1 56.61 1.69 19.40
C MET A 1 55.78 1.39 18.16
N PRO A 2 54.97 0.31 18.15
CA PRO A 2 54.32 -0.20 16.92
C PRO A 2 53.08 0.62 16.54
N LYS A 3 52.89 0.82 15.24
CA LYS A 3 51.78 1.55 14.61
C LYS A 3 50.54 0.65 14.57
N ALA A 4 49.41 1.13 15.10
CA ALA A 4 48.14 0.41 15.06
C ALA A 4 47.52 0.45 13.64
N PRO A 5 47.01 -0.67 13.10
CA PRO A 5 46.31 -0.67 11.82
C PRO A 5 44.84 -0.28 11.99
N LEU A 6 44.43 0.73 11.25
CA LEU A 6 43.05 1.20 11.11
C LEU A 6 42.20 0.10 10.43
N ARG A 7 41.29 -0.51 11.20
CA ARG A 7 40.33 -1.49 10.69
C ARG A 7 39.27 -0.77 9.85
N LEU A 8 39.34 -0.94 8.53
CA LEU A 8 38.34 -0.44 7.59
C LEU A 8 37.09 -1.32 7.70
N SER A 9 36.10 -0.87 8.47
CA SER A 9 34.79 -1.53 8.56
C SER A 9 34.06 -1.39 7.23
N LEU A 10 33.91 -2.50 6.52
CA LEU A 10 33.22 -2.61 5.25
C LEU A 10 31.70 -2.49 5.50
N PHE A 11 31.13 -1.29 5.32
CA PHE A 11 29.67 -1.14 5.23
C PHE A 11 29.21 -1.81 3.94
N ALA A 12 28.67 -3.03 4.05
CA ALA A 12 27.96 -3.69 2.97
C ALA A 12 26.67 -2.90 2.69
N LEU A 13 26.76 -1.99 1.72
CA LEU A 13 25.63 -1.28 1.17
C LEU A 13 24.78 -2.29 0.39
N ALA A 14 23.80 -2.89 1.06
CA ALA A 14 22.78 -3.71 0.42
C ALA A 14 21.95 -2.79 -0.49
N ALA A 15 22.37 -2.70 -1.75
CA ALA A 15 21.59 -2.06 -2.80
C ALA A 15 20.30 -2.88 -3.00
N PHE A 16 19.22 -2.43 -2.36
CA PHE A 16 17.89 -2.85 -2.76
C PHE A 16 17.69 -2.34 -4.19
N LEU A 17 17.83 -3.23 -5.17
CA LEU A 17 17.24 -3.01 -6.47
C LEU A 17 15.73 -2.86 -6.25
N ALA A 18 15.27 -1.62 -6.17
CA ALA A 18 13.88 -1.28 -6.38
C ALA A 18 13.58 -1.52 -7.87
N GLY A 19 13.55 -2.80 -8.28
CA GLY A 19 13.01 -3.18 -9.57
C GLY A 19 11.55 -2.76 -9.57
N CYS A 20 11.16 -1.90 -10.51
CA CYS A 20 9.75 -1.57 -10.71
C CYS A 20 8.98 -2.88 -10.91
N ALA A 21 8.22 -3.29 -9.91
CA ALA A 21 7.46 -4.53 -9.95
C ALA A 21 6.46 -4.47 -11.10
N ASN A 22 6.64 -5.31 -12.12
CA ASN A 22 5.78 -5.35 -13.29
C ASN A 22 4.63 -6.35 -13.08
N PHE A 23 3.50 -5.87 -12.58
CA PHE A 23 2.32 -6.69 -12.29
C PHE A 23 1.67 -7.31 -13.53
N SER A 24 1.88 -6.75 -14.74
CA SER A 24 1.37 -7.34 -15.98
C SER A 24 1.99 -8.70 -16.32
N ALA A 25 3.14 -9.02 -15.71
CA ALA A 25 3.81 -10.31 -15.88
C ALA A 25 3.26 -11.42 -14.96
N VAL A 26 2.30 -11.10 -14.07
CA VAL A 26 1.67 -12.07 -13.17
C VAL A 26 0.34 -12.52 -13.75
N THR A 27 0.23 -13.82 -14.04
CA THR A 27 -0.92 -14.43 -14.70
C THR A 27 -1.64 -15.41 -13.76
N SER A 28 -2.91 -15.68 -14.05
CA SER A 28 -3.66 -16.73 -13.34
C SER A 28 -2.97 -18.09 -13.46
N GLY A 29 -2.99 -18.86 -12.39
CA GLY A 29 -2.30 -20.15 -12.28
C GLY A 29 -0.80 -20.05 -11.92
N MET A 30 -0.19 -18.85 -11.96
CA MET A 30 1.22 -18.69 -11.59
C MET A 30 1.44 -19.08 -10.11
N PRO A 31 2.45 -19.91 -9.79
CA PRO A 31 2.71 -20.29 -8.41
C PRO A 31 3.31 -19.13 -7.61
N ALA A 32 2.94 -19.06 -6.33
CA ALA A 32 3.37 -18.03 -5.38
C ALA A 32 4.87 -17.71 -5.41
N GLN A 33 5.72 -18.73 -5.52
CA GLN A 33 7.18 -18.58 -5.55
C GLN A 33 7.65 -17.81 -6.79
N GLN A 34 7.02 -18.03 -7.95
CA GLN A 34 7.33 -17.28 -9.17
C GLN A 34 6.86 -15.83 -9.07
N VAL A 35 5.73 -15.58 -8.40
CA VAL A 35 5.28 -14.20 -8.11
C VAL A 35 6.31 -13.48 -7.26
N GLN A 36 6.81 -14.10 -6.18
CA GLN A 36 7.85 -13.49 -5.34
C GLN A 36 9.17 -13.28 -6.08
N ALA A 37 9.55 -14.20 -6.96
CA ALA A 37 10.76 -14.05 -7.78
C ALA A 37 10.65 -12.84 -8.74
N LYS A 38 9.44 -12.50 -9.20
CA LYS A 38 9.19 -11.38 -10.12
C LYS A 38 8.96 -10.05 -9.41
N LEU A 39 8.18 -10.05 -8.33
CA LEU A 39 7.71 -8.84 -7.66
C LEU A 39 8.44 -8.54 -6.35
N GLY A 40 9.22 -9.49 -5.84
CA GLY A 40 9.72 -9.47 -4.47
C GLY A 40 8.69 -9.95 -3.44
N ALA A 41 9.06 -9.83 -2.17
CA ALA A 41 8.17 -10.17 -1.07
C ALA A 41 6.99 -9.20 -1.01
N PRO A 42 5.75 -9.69 -0.79
CA PRO A 42 4.64 -8.80 -0.47
C PRO A 42 4.89 -8.10 0.86
N GLU A 43 4.36 -6.89 1.01
CA GLU A 43 4.47 -6.17 2.28
C GLU A 43 3.56 -6.81 3.34
N THR A 44 2.34 -7.17 2.95
CA THR A 44 1.37 -7.83 3.83
C THR A 44 0.86 -9.11 3.18
N VAL A 45 0.80 -10.18 3.96
CA VAL A 45 0.12 -11.44 3.59
C VAL A 45 -1.08 -11.60 4.51
N ARG A 46 -2.28 -11.60 3.94
CA ARG A 46 -3.52 -11.92 4.66
C ARG A 46 -3.96 -13.33 4.29
N LYS A 47 -4.10 -14.19 5.29
CA LYS A 47 -4.61 -15.55 5.14
C LYS A 47 -6.10 -15.58 5.43
N ASN A 48 -6.84 -16.30 4.60
CA ASN A 48 -8.27 -16.50 4.78
C ASN A 48 -8.55 -17.92 5.34
N ALA A 49 -9.74 -18.12 5.89
CA ALA A 49 -10.14 -19.39 6.51
C ALA A 49 -10.23 -20.56 5.51
N ASP A 50 -10.49 -20.27 4.23
CA ASP A 50 -10.53 -21.24 3.13
C ASP A 50 -9.13 -21.66 2.63
N GLY A 51 -8.07 -21.14 3.26
CA GLY A 51 -6.68 -21.38 2.88
C GLY A 51 -6.17 -20.48 1.75
N SER A 52 -7.02 -19.63 1.17
CA SER A 52 -6.56 -18.61 0.22
C SER A 52 -5.74 -17.52 0.92
N GLU A 53 -4.93 -16.81 0.14
CA GLU A 53 -4.15 -15.68 0.62
C GLU A 53 -4.35 -14.47 -0.26
N VAL A 54 -4.31 -13.28 0.34
CA VAL A 54 -4.21 -12.02 -0.39
C VAL A 54 -2.90 -11.36 -0.03
N TRP A 55 -2.05 -11.18 -1.03
CA TRP A 55 -0.77 -10.52 -0.92
C TRP A 55 -0.89 -9.07 -1.35
N GLU A 56 -0.39 -8.17 -0.52
CA GLU A 56 -0.48 -6.74 -0.70
C GLU A 56 0.87 -6.17 -1.11
N TYR A 57 0.87 -5.40 -2.19
CA TYR A 57 2.01 -4.69 -2.73
C TYR A 57 1.66 -3.21 -2.88
N PRO A 58 1.84 -2.40 -1.82
CA PRO A 58 1.67 -0.96 -1.92
C PRO A 58 2.83 -0.35 -2.71
N GLY A 59 2.56 0.72 -3.46
CA GLY A 59 3.58 1.43 -4.24
C GLY A 59 4.60 2.23 -3.43
N GLY A 60 4.61 2.09 -2.09
CA GLY A 60 5.43 2.88 -1.17
C GLY A 60 4.83 4.25 -0.82
N PRO A 61 5.54 5.09 -0.03
CA PRO A 61 5.01 6.36 0.49
C PRO A 61 4.56 7.37 -0.58
N LEU A 62 5.25 7.39 -1.73
CA LEU A 62 4.91 8.22 -2.89
C LEU A 62 4.19 7.42 -4.00
N GLY A 63 3.83 6.17 -3.72
CA GLY A 63 3.18 5.27 -4.67
C GLY A 63 1.75 5.70 -4.97
N LYS A 64 1.37 5.64 -6.26
CA LYS A 64 0.02 5.96 -6.75
C LYS A 64 -0.81 4.71 -7.04
N GLN A 65 -0.29 3.54 -6.68
CA GLN A 65 -0.90 2.25 -6.94
C GLN A 65 -0.71 1.34 -5.73
N THR A 66 -1.69 0.48 -5.48
CA THR A 66 -1.54 -0.68 -4.62
C THR A 66 -2.07 -1.87 -5.39
N TYR A 67 -1.29 -2.94 -5.44
CA TYR A 67 -1.73 -4.19 -6.05
C TYR A 67 -2.04 -5.22 -4.98
N MET A 68 -3.12 -5.98 -5.21
CA MET A 68 -3.45 -7.16 -4.43
C MET A 68 -3.41 -8.39 -5.32
N VAL A 69 -2.63 -9.39 -4.92
CA VAL A 69 -2.55 -10.69 -5.58
C VAL A 69 -3.29 -11.71 -4.73
N THR A 70 -4.37 -12.28 -5.24
CA THR A 70 -5.11 -13.34 -4.57
C THR A 70 -4.56 -14.69 -5.02
N LEU A 71 -4.16 -15.53 -4.06
CA LEU A 71 -3.72 -16.90 -4.26
C LEU A 71 -4.80 -17.86 -3.74
N GLY A 72 -5.03 -18.96 -4.45
CA GLY A 72 -5.86 -20.06 -3.95
C GLY A 72 -5.19 -20.83 -2.82
N SER A 73 -5.91 -21.79 -2.24
CA SER A 73 -5.36 -22.73 -1.24
C SER A 73 -4.23 -23.61 -1.80
N ASP A 74 -4.15 -23.75 -3.12
CA ASP A 74 -3.06 -24.38 -3.87
C ASP A 74 -1.85 -23.46 -4.11
N ARG A 75 -1.86 -22.24 -3.54
CA ARG A 75 -0.80 -21.24 -3.67
C ARG A 75 -0.57 -20.78 -5.13
N ALA A 76 -1.56 -20.93 -5.99
CA ALA A 76 -1.56 -20.41 -7.36
C ALA A 76 -2.38 -19.12 -7.46
N VAL A 77 -1.92 -18.18 -8.29
CA VAL A 77 -2.61 -16.90 -8.55
C VAL A 77 -4.01 -17.16 -9.10
N ARG A 78 -4.99 -16.51 -8.48
CA ARG A 78 -6.37 -16.43 -8.96
C ARG A 78 -6.65 -15.09 -9.60
N GLU A 79 -6.13 -14.02 -9.00
CA GLU A 79 -6.42 -12.67 -9.44
C GLU A 79 -5.32 -11.68 -9.05
N VAL A 80 -5.11 -10.66 -9.88
CA VAL A 80 -4.24 -9.52 -9.62
C VAL A 80 -5.07 -8.26 -9.82
N ARG A 81 -5.12 -7.37 -8.82
CA ARG A 81 -5.97 -6.19 -8.83
C ARG A 81 -5.19 -4.95 -8.44
N GLN A 82 -5.22 -3.90 -9.25
CA GLN A 82 -4.86 -2.55 -8.80
C GLN A 82 -6.09 -2.00 -8.04
N VAL A 83 -5.93 -1.54 -6.80
CA VAL A 83 -7.07 -1.21 -5.92
C VAL A 83 -7.22 0.29 -5.62
N LEU A 84 -6.34 1.14 -6.17
CA LEU A 84 -6.45 2.60 -6.01
C LEU A 84 -7.10 3.19 -7.25
N ASN A 85 -8.41 2.96 -7.38
CA ASN A 85 -9.25 3.42 -8.49
C ASN A 85 -10.72 3.58 -8.04
N ASP A 86 -11.54 4.16 -8.92
CA ASP A 86 -12.94 4.51 -8.63
C ASP A 86 -13.82 3.33 -8.21
N GLU A 87 -13.61 2.16 -8.82
CA GLU A 87 -14.36 0.96 -8.47
C GLU A 87 -14.15 0.60 -7.00
N TYR A 88 -12.91 0.56 -6.54
CA TYR A 88 -12.57 0.22 -5.16
C TYR A 88 -12.92 1.32 -4.17
N PHE A 89 -12.70 2.58 -4.54
CA PHE A 89 -13.07 3.73 -3.71
C PHE A 89 -14.58 3.77 -3.46
N SER A 90 -15.41 3.44 -4.45
CA SER A 90 -16.87 3.38 -4.30
C SER A 90 -17.36 2.30 -3.32
N ARG A 91 -16.51 1.32 -3.00
CA ARG A 91 -16.83 0.25 -2.03
C ARG A 91 -16.60 0.69 -0.60
N VAL A 92 -15.84 1.76 -0.34
CA VAL A 92 -15.67 2.30 1.01
C VAL A 92 -16.93 3.03 1.43
N ARG A 93 -17.57 2.59 2.51
CA ARG A 93 -18.84 3.14 3.01
C ARG A 93 -18.72 3.55 4.47
N ALA A 94 -19.55 4.51 4.87
CA ALA A 94 -19.69 4.88 6.28
C ALA A 94 -20.04 3.66 7.13
N GLY A 95 -19.50 3.59 8.34
CA GLY A 95 -19.65 2.46 9.25
C GLY A 95 -18.63 1.33 9.07
N MET A 96 -17.91 1.26 7.94
CA MET A 96 -16.85 0.26 7.75
C MET A 96 -15.73 0.44 8.78
N SER A 97 -15.21 -0.66 9.31
CA SER A 97 -14.03 -0.65 10.17
C SER A 97 -12.75 -0.32 9.40
N ARG A 98 -11.73 0.14 10.12
CA ARG A 98 -10.34 0.27 9.61
C ARG A 98 -9.86 -0.99 8.87
N ASP A 99 -10.20 -2.15 9.41
CA ASP A 99 -9.77 -3.45 8.92
C ASP A 99 -10.43 -3.82 7.57
N GLU A 100 -11.71 -3.49 7.41
CA GLU A 100 -12.43 -3.59 6.14
C GLU A 100 -11.84 -2.66 5.08
N VAL A 101 -11.50 -1.42 5.45
CA VAL A 101 -10.85 -0.48 4.53
C VAL A 101 -9.45 -0.97 4.12
N ARG A 102 -8.64 -1.51 5.05
CA ARG A 102 -7.34 -2.12 4.72
C ARG A 102 -7.49 -3.29 3.74
N ARG A 103 -8.54 -4.11 3.89
CA ARG A 103 -8.82 -5.22 2.98
C ARG A 103 -9.19 -4.77 1.57
N LEU A 104 -9.77 -3.57 1.42
CA LEU A 104 -10.11 -2.99 0.13
C LEU A 104 -8.93 -2.29 -0.55
N LEU A 105 -8.26 -1.38 0.17
CA LEU A 105 -7.33 -0.42 -0.45
C LEU A 105 -5.85 -0.69 -0.17
N GLY A 106 -5.55 -1.64 0.72
CA GLY A 106 -4.19 -1.84 1.18
C GLY A 106 -3.73 -0.72 2.11
N ARG A 107 -2.42 -0.66 2.37
CA ARG A 107 -1.85 0.21 3.40
C ARG A 107 -1.95 1.66 2.95
N PRO A 108 -2.43 2.58 3.81
CA PRO A 108 -2.36 3.99 3.49
C PRO A 108 -0.90 4.46 3.43
N GLY A 109 -0.64 5.41 2.54
CA GLY A 109 0.67 6.07 2.46
C GLY A 109 0.91 6.99 3.66
N GLU A 110 -0.17 7.54 4.22
CA GLU A 110 -0.14 8.44 5.38
C GLU A 110 -1.33 8.21 6.31
N ILE A 111 -1.09 8.37 7.61
CA ILE A 111 -2.11 8.36 8.65
C ILE A 111 -1.94 9.65 9.46
N MET A 112 -3.01 10.43 9.59
CA MET A 112 -3.07 11.64 10.42
C MET A 112 -4.13 11.49 11.51
N VAL A 113 -3.89 12.09 12.68
CA VAL A 113 -4.83 12.08 13.81
C VAL A 113 -5.14 13.50 14.25
N PHE A 114 -6.42 13.84 14.33
CA PHE A 114 -6.92 15.12 14.80
C PHE A 114 -7.68 14.94 16.12
N GLY A 115 -6.97 15.03 17.24
CA GLY A 115 -7.53 14.74 18.56
C GLY A 115 -8.75 15.60 18.94
N ALA A 116 -8.77 16.88 18.57
CA ALA A 116 -9.88 17.78 18.87
C ALA A 116 -11.20 17.42 18.16
N ARG A 117 -11.14 16.64 17.07
CA ARG A 117 -12.30 16.19 16.29
C ARG A 117 -12.62 14.71 16.50
N ASP A 118 -11.85 14.06 17.37
CA ASP A 118 -11.74 12.60 17.49
C ASP A 118 -11.73 11.90 16.12
N GLU A 119 -10.79 12.32 15.29
CA GLU A 119 -10.74 11.93 13.88
C GLU A 119 -9.38 11.34 13.52
N GLU A 120 -9.39 10.30 12.70
CA GLU A 120 -8.20 9.69 12.12
C GLU A 120 -8.40 9.63 10.60
N VAL A 121 -7.39 10.05 9.84
CA VAL A 121 -7.47 10.15 8.38
C VAL A 121 -6.40 9.27 7.77
N TRP A 122 -6.83 8.36 6.91
CA TRP A 122 -5.94 7.52 6.11
C TRP A 122 -5.93 8.04 4.68
N SER A 123 -4.74 8.20 4.11
CA SER A 123 -4.55 8.82 2.80
C SER A 123 -3.84 7.85 1.84
N TRP A 124 -4.37 7.75 0.62
CA TRP A 124 -3.71 7.09 -0.51
C TRP A 124 -3.54 8.08 -1.65
N ARG A 125 -2.32 8.17 -2.19
CA ARG A 125 -2.09 8.83 -3.46
C ARG A 125 -2.58 7.93 -4.59
N TYR A 126 -3.18 8.51 -5.61
CA TYR A 126 -3.53 7.80 -6.84
C TYR A 126 -3.41 8.74 -8.05
N GLN A 127 -3.43 8.17 -9.25
CA GLN A 127 -3.33 8.93 -10.49
C GLN A 127 -4.68 8.92 -11.22
N GLN A 128 -5.16 10.11 -11.58
CA GLN A 128 -6.21 10.33 -12.58
C GLN A 128 -5.61 11.23 -13.68
N GLU A 129 -6.35 12.21 -14.22
CA GLU A 129 -5.78 13.27 -15.04
C GLU A 129 -4.64 13.98 -14.26
N ASN A 130 -4.89 14.29 -12.98
CA ASN A 130 -3.89 14.84 -12.06
C ASN A 130 -3.55 13.85 -10.93
N ALA A 131 -2.51 14.15 -10.16
CA ALA A 131 -2.20 13.43 -8.94
C ALA A 131 -3.24 13.77 -7.86
N MET A 132 -3.80 12.76 -7.22
CA MET A 132 -4.92 12.92 -6.29
C MET A 132 -4.63 12.19 -4.98
N PHE A 133 -5.27 12.62 -3.91
CA PHE A 133 -5.45 11.86 -2.68
C PHE A 133 -6.88 11.34 -2.56
N PHE A 134 -7.00 10.09 -2.17
CA PHE A 134 -8.21 9.54 -1.59
C PHE A 134 -8.02 9.45 -0.07
N HIS A 135 -8.86 10.17 0.67
CA HIS A 135 -8.85 10.19 2.13
C HIS A 135 -10.05 9.42 2.65
N VAL A 136 -9.81 8.57 3.65
CA VAL A 136 -10.85 7.93 4.44
C VAL A 136 -10.76 8.49 5.85
N LEU A 137 -11.84 9.16 6.29
CA LEU A 137 -11.94 9.80 7.59
C LEU A 137 -12.71 8.87 8.52
N PHE A 138 -12.06 8.43 9.59
CA PHE A 138 -12.64 7.58 10.62
C PHE A 138 -13.07 8.42 11.82
N ASP A 139 -14.21 8.05 12.41
CA ASP A 139 -14.44 8.33 13.82
C ASP A 139 -13.40 7.53 14.62
N ARG A 140 -12.54 8.21 15.36
CA ARG A 140 -11.34 7.57 15.90
C ARG A 140 -11.67 6.62 17.03
N SER A 141 -12.56 7.00 17.94
CA SER A 141 -12.99 6.17 19.07
C SER A 141 -13.86 5.00 18.63
N ALA A 142 -14.84 5.22 17.76
CA ALA A 142 -15.67 4.14 17.24
C ALA A 142 -14.90 3.23 16.27
N GLY A 143 -13.90 3.78 15.60
CA GLY A 143 -13.03 3.07 14.66
C GLY A 143 -13.66 2.74 13.32
N THR A 144 -14.67 3.49 12.93
CA THR A 144 -15.46 3.30 11.72
C THR A 144 -15.40 4.51 10.80
N VAL A 145 -15.50 4.28 9.49
CA VAL A 145 -15.55 5.35 8.48
C VAL A 145 -16.72 6.29 8.76
N ARG A 146 -16.42 7.58 8.82
CA ARG A 146 -17.41 8.66 8.85
C ARG A 146 -17.72 9.12 7.43
N THR A 147 -16.67 9.40 6.65
CA THR A 147 -16.79 9.88 5.26
C THR A 147 -15.49 9.67 4.48
N THR A 148 -15.53 9.98 3.19
CA THR A 148 -14.37 9.95 2.29
C THR A 148 -14.24 11.31 1.59
N LEU A 149 -13.00 11.72 1.32
CA LEU A 149 -12.70 12.97 0.61
C LEU A 149 -11.70 12.69 -0.51
N ARG A 150 -11.84 13.40 -1.64
CA ARG A 150 -10.86 13.41 -2.73
C ARG A 150 -10.32 14.81 -2.90
N LEU A 151 -9.01 14.95 -2.87
CA LEU A 151 -8.31 16.22 -3.06
C LEU A 151 -7.25 16.06 -4.13
N GLU A 152 -7.06 17.07 -4.95
CA GLU A 152 -5.89 17.13 -5.81
C GLU A 152 -4.63 17.30 -4.97
N GLU A 153 -3.55 16.61 -5.35
CA GLU A 153 -2.21 16.86 -4.80
C GLU A 153 -1.70 18.17 -5.38
N ILE A 154 -2.21 19.29 -4.85
CA ILE A 154 -1.67 20.60 -5.13
C ILE A 154 -0.35 20.68 -4.37
N LEU A 155 0.76 20.62 -5.09
CA LEU A 155 2.08 20.91 -4.54
C LEU A 155 2.00 22.33 -3.94
N MET A 156 2.02 22.46 -2.61
CA MET A 156 2.09 23.74 -1.91
C MET A 156 3.47 24.41 -2.11
N LEU A 157 3.87 24.63 -3.36
CA LEU A 157 5.01 25.45 -3.78
C LEU A 157 4.58 26.53 -4.79
N ASP A 158 3.35 27.02 -4.67
CA ASP A 158 3.01 28.39 -5.08
C ASP A 158 2.68 29.22 -3.82
N GLN A 159 3.71 29.41 -2.99
CA GLN A 159 3.68 30.38 -1.89
C GLN A 159 4.40 31.69 -2.31
N ASN A 160 4.63 31.90 -3.60
CA ASN A 160 5.25 33.13 -4.12
C ASN A 160 4.48 33.62 -5.36
N MET A 161 3.31 34.21 -5.11
CA MET A 161 2.80 35.36 -5.86
C MET A 161 2.43 36.47 -4.89
#